data_AF-A0A7C2L8Q3-F1
#
_entry.id   AF-A0A7C2L8Q3-F1
#
_cell.length_a   1.000
_cell.length_b   1.000
_cell.length_c   1.000
_cell.angle_alpha   90.00
_cell.angle_beta   90.00
_cell.angle_gamma   90.00
#
_symmetry.space_group_name_H-M   'P 1'
#
loop_
_entity.id
_entity.type
_entity.pdbx_description
1 polymer ?
#
loop_
_entity_poly.entity_id
_entity_poly.type
_entity_poly.pdbx_seq_one_letter_code
_entity_poly.pdbx_strand_id
1 'polypeptide(L)'
;MERIDRWQEDELSDEERDAILERIAQGIVQRGMAAPAVLFLELNKPLSFVASQSLIVLTPFLAPFLGLENVHRYSRLLEKRENVELLIERIEQLEHEKGQEQSDATRL
;
A
#
# COMPACT_ATOMS: atom_id res chain seq x y z
N MET A 1 -33.97 -13.58 -13.35
CA MET A 1 -32.98 -13.42 -14.43
C MET A 1 -33.06 -11.94 -14.74
N GLU A 2 -32.29 -11.08 -14.08
CA GLU A 2 -30.93 -10.71 -14.47
C GLU A 2 -30.09 -10.40 -13.20
N ARG A 3 -29.16 -11.31 -12.87
CA ARG A 3 -28.11 -11.11 -11.84
C ARG A 3 -26.78 -10.83 -12.56
N ILE A 4 -26.79 -9.87 -13.47
CA ILE A 4 -25.63 -9.59 -14.32
C ILE A 4 -25.48 -8.08 -14.43
N ASP A 5 -25.05 -7.43 -13.33
CA ASP A 5 -24.44 -6.09 -13.42
C ASP A 5 -23.59 -5.69 -12.21
N ARG A 6 -23.26 -6.62 -11.31
CA ARG A 6 -22.44 -6.34 -10.12
C ARG A 6 -20.92 -6.42 -10.38
N TRP A 7 -20.50 -6.23 -11.63
CA TRP A 7 -19.10 -6.44 -12.07
C TRP A 7 -18.52 -5.24 -12.81
N GLN A 8 -19.08 -4.03 -12.62
CA GLN A 8 -18.56 -2.77 -13.18
C GLN A 8 -18.28 -1.69 -12.12
N GLU A 9 -18.34 -2.00 -10.81
CA GLU A 9 -18.22 -1.01 -9.72
C GLU A 9 -16.78 -0.79 -9.19
N ASP A 10 -15.76 -1.46 -9.73
CA ASP A 10 -14.50 -1.70 -9.01
C ASP A 10 -13.26 -0.92 -9.50
N GLU A 11 -13.39 0.32 -9.97
CA GLU A 11 -12.21 1.20 -10.14
C GLU A 11 -12.21 2.29 -9.07
N LEU A 12 -11.25 2.21 -8.13
CA LEU A 12 -11.07 3.19 -7.06
C LEU A 12 -10.84 4.58 -7.65
N SER A 13 -11.43 5.61 -7.05
CA SER A 13 -11.04 6.99 -7.39
C SER A 13 -9.58 7.24 -7.01
N ASP A 14 -8.95 8.23 -7.64
CA ASP A 14 -7.58 8.64 -7.27
C ASP A 14 -7.49 9.04 -5.78
N GLU A 15 -8.53 9.73 -5.28
CA GLU A 15 -8.63 10.14 -3.87
C GLU A 15 -8.72 8.93 -2.92
N GLU A 16 -9.54 7.92 -3.27
CA GLU A 16 -9.62 6.68 -2.50
C GLU A 16 -8.30 5.91 -2.53
N ARG A 17 -7.67 5.81 -3.70
CA ARG A 17 -6.35 5.18 -3.88
C ARG A 17 -5.33 5.84 -2.95
N ASP A 18 -5.21 7.16 -3.02
CA ASP A 18 -4.20 7.91 -2.28
C ASP A 18 -4.45 7.81 -0.77
N ALA A 19 -5.71 7.85 -0.33
CA ALA A 19 -6.06 7.65 1.08
C ALA A 19 -5.70 6.23 1.59
N ILE A 20 -5.81 5.20 0.75
CA ILE A 20 -5.41 3.84 1.10
C ILE A 20 -3.89 3.74 1.19
N LEU A 21 -3.17 4.26 0.18
CA LEU A 21 -1.71 4.29 0.16
C LEU A 21 -1.13 5.02 1.37
N GLU A 22 -1.72 6.17 1.73
CA GLU A 22 -1.37 6.94 2.92
C GLU A 22 -1.46 6.09 4.19
N ARG A 23 -2.58 5.39 4.39
CA ARG A 23 -2.81 4.56 5.58
C ARG A 23 -1.80 3.42 5.67
N ILE A 24 -1.46 2.79 4.54
CA ILE A 24 -0.43 1.73 4.50
C ILE A 24 0.93 2.32 4.86
N ALA A 25 1.33 3.43 4.22
CA ALA A 25 2.62 4.06 4.41
C ALA A 25 2.82 4.51 5.87
N GLN A 26 1.81 5.18 6.46
CA GLN A 26 1.81 5.53 7.89
C GLN A 26 1.97 4.30 8.77
N GLY A 27 1.22 3.22 8.48
CA GLY A 27 1.30 1.97 9.24
C GLY A 27 2.70 1.36 9.22
N ILE A 28 3.41 1.43 8.09
CA ILE A 28 4.78 0.94 7.92
C ILE A 28 5.78 1.79 8.72
N VAL A 29 5.73 3.12 8.56
CA VAL A 29 6.65 4.06 9.21
C VAL A 29 6.48 4.10 10.73
N GLN A 30 5.24 4.04 11.23
CA GLN A 30 4.97 3.96 12.66
C GLN A 30 5.58 2.71 13.31
N ARG A 31 5.68 1.61 12.56
CA ARG A 31 6.29 0.35 13.02
C ARG A 31 7.81 0.29 12.79
N GLY A 32 8.42 1.33 12.23
CA GLY A 32 9.86 1.36 11.92
C GLY A 32 10.25 0.40 10.80
N MET A 33 9.33 0.11 9.88
CA MET A 33 9.54 -0.88 8.80
C MET A 33 9.77 -0.25 7.43
N ALA A 34 10.11 1.05 7.36
CA ALA A 34 10.28 1.76 6.08
C ALA A 34 11.29 1.07 5.15
N ALA A 35 12.54 0.89 5.60
CA ALA A 35 13.59 0.25 4.81
C ALA A 35 13.25 -1.18 4.34
N PRO A 36 12.82 -2.13 5.21
CA PRO A 36 12.47 -3.47 4.74
C PRO A 36 11.23 -3.49 3.84
N ALA A 37 10.26 -2.58 4.04
CA ALA A 37 9.09 -2.49 3.18
C ALA A 37 9.44 -1.98 1.78
N VAL A 38 10.24 -0.90 1.67
CA VAL A 38 10.71 -0.38 0.38
C VAL A 38 11.48 -1.45 -0.38
N LEU A 39 12.43 -2.13 0.27
CA LEU A 39 13.18 -3.23 -0.37
C LEU A 39 12.25 -4.34 -0.88
N PHE A 40 11.27 -4.76 -0.06
CA PHE A 40 10.31 -5.76 -0.48
C PHE A 40 9.48 -5.31 -1.69
N LEU A 41 8.98 -4.07 -1.67
CA LEU A 41 8.18 -3.52 -2.75
C LEU A 41 9.00 -3.39 -4.05
N GLU A 42 10.24 -2.89 -3.97
CA GLU A 42 11.18 -2.80 -5.11
C GLU A 42 11.42 -4.16 -5.77
N LEU A 43 11.69 -5.20 -4.97
CA LEU A 43 11.91 -6.56 -5.46
C LEU A 43 10.65 -7.15 -6.12
N ASN A 44 9.47 -6.71 -5.71
CA ASN A 44 8.18 -7.22 -6.19
C ASN A 44 7.46 -6.29 -7.18
N LYS A 45 8.04 -5.14 -7.55
CA LYS A 45 7.53 -4.26 -8.61
C LYS A 45 7.11 -4.98 -9.91
N PRO A 46 7.89 -5.93 -10.46
CA PRO A 46 7.49 -6.67 -11.68
C PRO A 46 6.38 -7.70 -11.44
N LEU A 47 6.12 -8.08 -10.18
CA LEU A 47 5.14 -9.10 -9.81
C LEU A 47 3.68 -8.61 -9.90
N SER A 48 3.49 -7.29 -10.02
CA SER A 48 2.27 -6.64 -10.51
C SER A 48 1.65 -7.36 -11.73
N PHE A 49 2.49 -7.91 -12.60
CA PHE A 49 2.08 -8.63 -13.81
C PHE A 49 1.63 -10.09 -13.58
N VAL A 50 2.01 -10.72 -12.45
CA VAL A 50 1.71 -12.14 -12.12
C VAL A 50 0.57 -12.23 -11.07
N ALA A 51 -0.19 -11.15 -10.91
CA ALA A 51 -1.02 -10.95 -9.72
C ALA A 51 -2.36 -11.68 -9.70
N SER A 52 -2.79 -12.30 -10.81
CA SER A 52 -4.10 -12.97 -10.89
C SER A 52 -4.30 -14.10 -9.86
N GLN A 53 -3.23 -14.57 -9.20
CA GLN A 53 -3.26 -15.57 -8.13
C GLN A 53 -2.58 -15.11 -6.81
N SER A 54 -2.05 -13.88 -6.73
CA SER A 54 -1.16 -13.44 -5.64
C SER A 54 -1.89 -12.82 -4.43
N LEU A 55 -3.17 -12.46 -4.56
CA LEU A 55 -3.93 -11.81 -3.48
C LEU A 55 -3.95 -12.66 -2.20
N ILE A 56 -4.02 -13.99 -2.33
CA ILE A 56 -3.97 -14.92 -1.18
C ILE A 56 -2.60 -14.88 -0.48
N VAL A 57 -1.50 -14.76 -1.24
CA VAL A 57 -0.13 -14.78 -0.70
C VAL A 57 0.19 -13.48 0.05
N LEU A 58 -0.33 -12.34 -0.42
CA LEU A 58 -0.10 -11.03 0.22
C LEU A 58 -1.06 -10.74 1.39
N THR A 59 -2.16 -11.49 1.51
CA THR A 59 -3.16 -11.33 2.57
C THR A 59 -2.58 -11.23 3.99
N PRO A 60 -1.70 -12.14 4.47
CA PRO A 60 -1.16 -12.05 5.82
C PRO A 60 -0.35 -10.78 6.07
N PHE A 61 0.22 -10.17 5.04
CA PHE A 61 1.00 -8.94 5.13
C PHE A 61 0.11 -7.69 5.07
N LEU A 62 -0.97 -7.72 4.28
CA LEU A 62 -1.87 -6.59 4.09
C LEU A 62 -2.97 -6.51 5.17
N ALA A 63 -3.46 -7.64 5.65
CA ALA A 63 -4.56 -7.71 6.61
C ALA A 63 -4.31 -6.91 7.91
N PRO A 64 -3.11 -6.87 8.50
CA PRO A 64 -2.84 -6.06 9.69
C PRO A 64 -3.00 -4.54 9.47
N PHE A 65 -2.94 -4.07 8.23
CA PHE A 65 -3.03 -2.64 7.89
C PHE A 65 -4.39 -2.27 7.31
N LEU A 66 -4.97 -3.16 6.49
CA LEU A 66 -6.17 -2.90 5.71
C LEU A 66 -7.43 -3.55 6.28
N GLY A 67 -7.27 -4.59 7.11
CA GLY A 67 -8.36 -5.47 7.53
C GLY A 67 -8.72 -6.51 6.46
N LEU A 68 -9.03 -7.73 6.89
CA LEU A 68 -9.25 -8.89 6.01
C LEU A 68 -10.31 -8.65 4.93
N GLU A 69 -11.42 -8.00 5.27
CA GLU A 69 -12.53 -7.69 4.36
C GLU A 69 -12.08 -6.80 3.18
N ASN A 70 -11.11 -5.93 3.44
CA ASN A 70 -10.63 -4.97 2.46
C ASN A 70 -9.41 -5.45 1.67
N VAL A 71 -8.75 -6.55 2.10
CA VAL A 71 -7.56 -7.06 1.42
C VAL A 71 -7.83 -7.33 -0.05
N HIS A 72 -8.94 -8.01 -0.38
CA HIS A 72 -9.27 -8.33 -1.78
C HIS A 72 -9.54 -7.08 -2.63
N ARG A 73 -10.18 -6.05 -2.06
CA ARG A 73 -10.48 -4.78 -2.75
C ARG A 73 -9.18 -4.01 -3.03
N TYR A 74 -8.26 -3.98 -2.06
CA TYR A 74 -7.06 -3.14 -2.13
C TYR A 74 -5.83 -3.86 -2.65
N SER A 75 -5.83 -5.18 -2.70
CA SER A 75 -4.73 -5.92 -3.33
C SER A 75 -4.68 -5.68 -4.84
N ARG A 76 -5.85 -5.45 -5.47
CA ARG A 76 -6.00 -4.98 -6.86
C ARG A 76 -5.33 -3.64 -7.12
N LEU A 77 -5.28 -2.76 -6.11
CA LEU A 77 -4.59 -1.47 -6.19
C LEU A 77 -3.08 -1.68 -6.37
N LEU A 78 -2.49 -2.64 -5.66
CA LEU A 78 -1.04 -2.94 -5.73
C LEU A 78 -0.66 -3.79 -6.96
N GLU A 79 -1.63 -4.21 -7.78
CA GLU A 79 -1.34 -4.85 -9.09
C GLU A 79 -0.93 -3.83 -10.16
N LYS A 80 -1.22 -2.53 -9.97
CA LYS A 80 -0.75 -1.48 -10.86
C LYS A 80 0.64 -1.04 -10.38
N ARG A 81 1.65 -1.16 -11.25
CA ARG A 81 3.04 -0.81 -10.92
C ARG A 81 3.14 0.62 -10.41
N GLU A 82 2.38 1.53 -11.02
CA GLU A 82 2.33 2.95 -10.68
C GLU A 82 1.93 3.16 -9.21
N ASN A 83 0.99 2.36 -8.69
CA ASN A 83 0.56 2.47 -7.31
C ASN A 83 1.60 1.92 -6.31
N VAL A 84 2.42 0.94 -6.73
CA VAL A 84 3.56 0.46 -5.96
C VAL A 84 4.63 1.54 -5.86
N GLU A 85 4.91 2.26 -6.95
CA GLU A 85 5.82 3.42 -6.94
C GLU A 85 5.31 4.51 -6.01
N LEU A 86 4.04 4.91 -6.13
CA LEU A 86 3.41 5.90 -5.24
C LEU A 86 3.50 5.50 -3.77
N LEU A 87 3.32 4.20 -3.46
CA LEU A 87 3.46 3.70 -2.10
C LEU A 87 4.90 3.83 -1.58
N ILE A 88 5.89 3.47 -2.39
CA ILE A 88 7.31 3.57 -2.03
C ILE A 88 7.68 5.02 -1.75
N GLU A 89 7.38 5.92 -2.69
CA GLU A 89 7.66 7.35 -2.55
C GLU A 89 7.05 7.90 -1.27
N ARG A 90 5.81 7.49 -0.95
CA ARG A 90 5.13 7.97 0.25
C ARG A 90 5.74 7.42 1.54
N ILE A 91 6.19 6.16 1.56
CA ILE A 91 6.92 5.59 2.70
C ILE A 91 8.22 6.36 2.95
N GLU A 92 8.98 6.63 1.90
CA GLU A 92 10.25 7.35 2.00
C GLU A 92 10.06 8.78 2.50
N GLN A 93 9.03 9.47 1.99
CA GLN A 93 8.69 10.82 2.44
C GLN A 93 8.34 10.85 3.94
N LEU A 94 7.44 9.98 4.39
CA LEU A 94 7.01 9.92 5.79
C LEU A 94 8.17 9.55 6.73
N GLU A 95 9.07 8.64 6.32
CA GLU A 95 10.26 8.29 7.11
C GLU A 95 11.21 9.48 7.21
N HIS A 96 11.39 10.24 6.14
CA HIS A 96 12.20 11.45 6.14
C HIS A 96 11.63 12.53 7.08
N GLU A 97 10.33 12.80 6.97
CA GLU A 97 9.60 13.74 7.83
C GLU A 97 9.77 13.38 9.32
N LYS A 98 9.57 12.11 9.68
CA LYS A 98 9.77 11.60 11.05
C LYS A 98 11.21 11.80 11.55
N GLY A 99 12.21 11.56 10.70
CA GLY A 99 13.62 11.77 11.04
C GLY A 99 13.98 13.24 11.27
N GLN A 100 13.38 14.15 10.51
CA GLN A 100 13.54 15.60 10.69
C GLN A 100 12.92 16.08 12.00
N GLU A 101 11.68 15.67 12.30
CA GLU A 101 11.00 15.99 13.57
C GLU A 101 11.82 15.54 14.79
N GLN A 102 12.38 14.33 14.74
CA GLN A 102 13.21 13.79 15.81
C GLN A 102 14.53 14.59 16.00
N SER A 103 15.12 15.03 14.88
CA SER A 103 16.36 15.80 14.87
C SER A 103 16.17 17.21 15.43
N ASP A 104 15.05 17.86 15.08
CA ASP A 104 14.72 19.20 15.58
C ASP A 104 14.30 19.18 17.04
N ALA A 105 13.55 18.15 17.49
CA ALA A 105 13.20 17.96 18.89
C ALA A 105 14.43 17.73 19.80
N THR A 106 15.51 17.14 19.28
CA THR A 106 16.75 16.90 20.03
C THR A 106 17.64 18.13 20.12
N ARG A 107 17.38 19.18 19.32
CA ARG A 107 18.15 20.43 19.27
C ARG A 107 17.61 21.54 20.19
N LEU A 108 16.49 21.31 20.88
CA LEU A 108 15.85 22.21 21.85
C LEU A 108 16.21 21.81 23.29
#